data_AF-A0A6M4MHS6-F1
#
_entry.id   AF-A0A6M4MHS6-F1
#
_cell.length_a   1.000
_cell.length_b   1.000
_cell.length_c   1.000
_cell.angle_alpha   90.00
_cell.angle_beta   90.00
_cell.angle_gamma   90.00
#
_symmetry.space_group_name_H-M   'P 1'
#
loop_
_entity.id
_entity.type
_entity.pdbx_description
1 polymer ?
#
loop_
_entity_poly.entity_id
_entity_poly.type
_entity_poly.pdbx_seq_one_letter_code
_entity_poly.pdbx_strand_id
1 'polypeptide(L)'
;MLQQFRPIGLTELTGFAPISNLEWSGALSASAGKGALFSLYLAMHCQPGHEPVRIHSEAENASSDAAALDHLNHYPRAPLGADDAAFQRLLVTGNLINQRDISSVNLWQAMHPDPLSIRNNAKHIPADVIANCSMATQMKLQVASSTTVNADETLLTDIIAGSEQFFAAA
;
A
#
# COMPACT_ATOMS: atom_id res chain seq x y z
N MET A 1 30.05 -37.55 33.10
CA MET A 1 29.02 -37.40 32.04
C MET A 1 28.71 -35.92 31.89
N LEU A 2 29.45 -35.22 31.02
CA LEU A 2 29.19 -33.83 30.64
C LEU A 2 28.79 -33.84 29.16
N GLN A 3 27.51 -33.65 28.86
CA GLN A 3 27.06 -33.50 27.49
C GLN A 3 27.35 -32.07 27.03
N GLN A 4 28.20 -31.98 26.02
CA GLN A 4 28.57 -30.78 25.27
C GLN A 4 27.35 -30.26 24.50
N PHE A 5 26.74 -29.18 24.96
CA PHE A 5 25.83 -28.39 24.14
C PHE A 5 26.66 -27.57 23.14
N ARG A 6 26.61 -27.94 21.85
CA ARG A 6 27.13 -27.11 20.76
C ARG A 6 26.20 -25.90 20.58
N PRO A 7 26.69 -24.66 20.64
CA PRO A 7 25.90 -23.51 20.22
C PRO A 7 25.74 -23.57 18.70
N ILE A 8 24.51 -23.72 18.23
CA ILE A 8 24.14 -23.50 16.84
C ILE A 8 24.35 -22.00 16.59
N GLY A 9 25.24 -21.68 15.64
CA GLY A 9 25.64 -20.31 15.34
C GLY A 9 24.44 -19.44 14.98
N LEU A 10 24.19 -18.42 15.80
CA LEU A 10 23.20 -17.36 15.58
C LEU A 10 23.68 -16.29 14.57
N THR A 11 24.74 -16.57 13.81
CA THR A 11 25.43 -15.58 12.96
C THR A 11 24.94 -15.50 11.52
N GLU A 12 23.96 -16.30 11.09
CA GLU A 12 23.43 -16.26 9.71
C GLU A 12 22.10 -15.50 9.56
N LEU A 13 21.52 -14.95 10.64
CA LEU A 13 20.25 -14.24 10.56
C LEU A 13 20.38 -12.72 10.27
N THR A 14 21.59 -12.23 9.94
CA THR A 14 21.81 -10.81 9.61
C THR A 14 21.55 -10.46 8.15
N GLY A 15 21.09 -11.41 7.34
CA GLY A 15 20.46 -11.13 6.05
C GLY A 15 18.95 -11.34 6.20
N PHE A 16 18.22 -10.34 6.69
CA PHE A 16 16.76 -10.38 6.63
C PHE A 16 16.37 -10.24 5.16
N ALA A 17 16.37 -11.37 4.45
CA ALA A 17 15.90 -11.44 3.08
C ALA A 17 14.47 -10.88 3.07
N PRO A 18 14.11 -10.04 2.08
CA PRO A 18 12.72 -9.64 1.91
C PRO A 18 11.89 -10.93 1.92
N ILE A 19 10.80 -10.95 2.70
CA ILE A 19 9.87 -12.08 2.81
C ILE A 19 9.59 -12.52 1.37
N SER A 20 10.31 -13.56 0.96
CA SER A 20 10.44 -13.91 -0.44
C SER A 20 9.10 -14.48 -0.85
N ASN A 21 8.67 -14.26 -2.09
CA ASN A 21 7.41 -14.83 -2.57
C ASN A 21 7.57 -16.37 -2.65
N LEU A 22 7.36 -17.07 -1.53
CA LEU A 22 7.55 -18.50 -1.38
C LEU A 22 6.68 -19.30 -2.36
N GLU A 23 5.53 -18.75 -2.73
CA GLU A 23 4.64 -19.31 -3.76
C GLU A 23 5.28 -19.30 -5.15
N TRP A 24 5.85 -18.16 -5.56
CA TRP A 24 6.43 -17.98 -6.89
C TRP A 24 7.78 -18.68 -7.05
N SER A 25 8.54 -18.79 -5.95
CA SER A 25 9.78 -19.56 -5.94
C SER A 25 9.57 -21.08 -5.99
N GLY A 26 8.34 -21.57 -5.82
CA GLY A 26 8.04 -23.00 -5.69
C GLY A 26 8.59 -23.65 -4.41
N ALA A 27 9.18 -22.89 -3.49
CA ALA A 27 9.70 -23.41 -2.23
C ALA A 27 8.59 -24.00 -1.35
N LEU A 28 7.39 -23.42 -1.39
CA LEU A 28 6.22 -23.93 -0.69
C LEU A 28 5.81 -25.31 -1.22
N SER A 29 5.65 -25.46 -2.55
CA SER A 29 5.25 -26.73 -3.17
C SER A 29 6.34 -27.81 -3.04
N ALA A 30 7.61 -27.44 -3.16
CA ALA A 30 8.74 -28.35 -2.95
C ALA A 30 8.82 -28.91 -1.51
N SER A 31 8.27 -28.17 -0.54
CA SER A 31 8.27 -28.58 0.87
C SER A 31 7.10 -29.48 1.28
N ALA A 32 6.14 -29.78 0.38
CA ALA A 32 4.93 -30.54 0.69
C ALA A 32 5.20 -31.93 1.29
N GLY A 33 6.37 -32.54 1.03
CA GLY A 33 6.80 -33.81 1.65
C GLY A 33 7.39 -33.69 3.07
N LYS A 34 7.65 -32.47 3.55
CA LYS A 34 8.25 -32.19 4.87
C LYS A 34 7.26 -31.38 5.71
N GLY A 35 6.33 -32.06 6.38
CA GLY A 35 5.18 -31.45 7.06
C GLY A 35 5.53 -30.27 7.99
N ALA A 36 6.64 -30.34 8.73
CA ALA A 36 7.07 -29.26 9.63
C ALA A 36 7.62 -28.01 8.90
N LEU A 37 8.31 -28.20 7.77
CA LEU A 37 8.78 -27.08 6.96
C LEU A 37 7.64 -26.47 6.15
N PHE A 38 6.76 -27.31 5.63
CA PHE A 38 5.57 -26.87 4.93
C PHE A 38 4.65 -26.03 5.83
N SER A 39 4.39 -26.50 7.06
CA SER A 39 3.57 -25.74 8.01
C SER A 39 4.21 -24.41 8.40
N LEU A 40 5.54 -24.36 8.54
CA LEU A 40 6.27 -23.12 8.80
C LEU A 40 6.17 -22.15 7.63
N TYR A 41 6.41 -22.61 6.40
CA TYR A 41 6.31 -21.76 5.21
C TYR A 41 4.89 -21.28 4.96
N LEU A 42 3.88 -22.12 5.22
CA LEU A 42 2.48 -21.73 5.15
C LEU A 42 2.15 -20.68 6.23
N ALA A 43 2.62 -20.85 7.46
CA ALA A 43 2.40 -19.87 8.53
C ALA A 43 3.04 -18.51 8.19
N MET A 44 4.26 -18.51 7.64
CA MET A 44 4.91 -17.28 7.16
C MET A 44 4.13 -16.63 6.01
N HIS A 45 3.55 -17.44 5.12
CA HIS A 45 2.77 -16.96 3.99
C HIS A 45 1.41 -16.38 4.40
N CYS A 46 0.74 -16.96 5.40
CA CYS A 46 -0.57 -16.49 5.90
C CYS A 46 -0.49 -15.29 6.86
N GLN A 47 0.70 -14.75 7.13
CA GLN A 47 0.88 -13.63 8.05
C GLN A 47 0.16 -12.38 7.52
N PRO A 48 -0.60 -11.64 8.36
CA PRO A 48 -1.25 -10.40 7.95
C PRO A 48 -0.22 -9.40 7.41
N GLY A 49 -0.45 -8.96 6.17
CA GLY A 49 0.47 -8.10 5.42
C GLY A 49 1.24 -8.82 4.32
N HIS A 50 1.17 -10.15 4.18
CA HIS A 50 1.60 -10.82 2.96
C HIS A 50 0.58 -10.53 1.84
N GLU A 51 1.00 -9.86 0.78
CA GLU A 51 0.13 -9.57 -0.38
C GLU A 51 0.60 -10.50 -1.50
N PRO A 52 -0.30 -11.23 -2.16
CA PRO A 52 0.08 -12.06 -3.30
C PRO A 52 0.62 -11.18 -4.43
N VAL A 53 1.59 -11.71 -5.19
CA VAL A 53 2.03 -11.07 -6.43
C VAL A 53 0.84 -10.98 -7.37
N ARG A 54 0.59 -9.78 -7.89
CA ARG A 54 -0.48 -9.53 -8.85
C ARG A 54 0.12 -9.31 -10.23
N ILE A 55 -0.49 -9.92 -11.23
CA ILE A 55 -0.17 -9.67 -12.63
C ILE A 55 -0.86 -8.36 -13.00
N HIS A 56 -0.11 -7.43 -13.60
CA HIS A 56 -0.66 -6.14 -13.99
C HIS A 56 -1.70 -6.33 -15.11
N SER A 57 -2.97 -6.10 -14.83
CA SER A 57 -4.00 -5.92 -15.86
C SER A 57 -3.96 -4.47 -16.32
N GLU A 58 -3.93 -4.23 -17.62
CA GLU A 58 -3.97 -2.88 -18.18
C GLU A 58 -5.20 -2.14 -17.64
N ALA A 59 -4.97 -1.02 -16.95
CA ALA A 59 -6.03 -0.27 -16.32
C ALA A 59 -6.94 0.30 -17.41
N GLU A 60 -8.22 -0.04 -17.36
CA GLU A 60 -9.24 0.60 -18.19
C GLU A 60 -9.18 2.10 -17.91
N ASN A 61 -8.78 2.89 -18.91
CA ASN A 61 -8.69 4.33 -18.82
C ASN A 61 -10.12 4.87 -18.63
N ALA A 62 -10.57 4.95 -17.37
CA ALA A 62 -11.80 5.62 -16.99
C ALA A 62 -11.62 7.13 -17.23
N SER A 63 -11.72 7.53 -18.49
CA SER A 63 -11.54 8.91 -18.91
C SER A 63 -12.80 9.72 -18.68
N SER A 64 -12.62 10.83 -17.96
CA SER A 64 -13.07 12.18 -18.36
C SER A 64 -14.36 12.79 -17.78
N ASP A 65 -15.27 12.06 -17.15
CA ASP A 65 -16.53 12.70 -16.69
C ASP A 65 -16.36 13.61 -15.48
N ALA A 66 -15.42 13.29 -14.57
CA ALA A 66 -15.19 14.09 -13.36
C ALA A 66 -14.71 15.51 -13.66
N ALA A 67 -13.83 15.68 -14.66
CA ALA A 67 -13.31 16.99 -15.05
C ALA A 67 -14.40 17.87 -15.69
N ALA A 68 -15.33 17.27 -16.44
CA ALA A 68 -16.47 17.98 -16.98
C ALA A 68 -17.41 18.46 -15.86
N LEU A 69 -17.71 17.60 -14.88
CA LEU A 69 -18.56 17.95 -13.72
C LEU A 69 -17.95 19.05 -12.84
N ASP A 70 -16.62 19.13 -12.76
CA ASP A 70 -15.95 20.18 -12.01
C ASP A 70 -16.10 21.56 -12.66
N HIS A 71 -16.14 21.63 -13.99
CA HIS A 71 -16.35 22.89 -14.71
C HIS A 71 -17.80 23.41 -14.60
N LEU A 72 -18.78 22.53 -14.33
CA LEU A 72 -20.18 22.94 -14.12
C LEU A 72 -20.45 23.46 -12.70
N ASN A 73 -19.54 23.24 -11.75
CA ASN A 73 -19.73 23.68 -10.37
C ASN A 73 -19.23 25.12 -10.17
N HIS A 74 -20.15 26.02 -9.82
CA HIS A 74 -19.84 27.43 -9.54
C HIS A 74 -19.76 27.77 -8.04
N TYR A 75 -20.02 26.80 -7.17
CA TYR A 75 -19.94 26.99 -5.72
C TYR A 75 -18.51 26.80 -5.22
N PRO A 76 -18.05 27.60 -4.24
CA PRO A 76 -16.76 27.39 -3.61
C PRO A 76 -16.73 26.02 -2.92
N ARG A 77 -15.75 25.19 -3.27
CA ARG A 77 -15.55 23.87 -2.64
C ARG A 77 -14.60 23.99 -1.47
N ALA A 78 -14.89 23.23 -0.41
CA ALA A 78 -13.96 23.04 0.69
C ALA A 78 -12.66 22.42 0.16
N PRO A 79 -11.49 23.05 0.40
CA PRO A 79 -10.22 22.50 -0.03
C PRO A 79 -9.92 21.19 0.71
N LEU A 80 -9.29 20.24 0.03
CA LEU A 80 -8.95 18.92 0.60
C LEU A 80 -7.85 19.00 1.67
N GLY A 81 -7.00 20.02 1.61
CA GLY A 81 -5.90 20.25 2.54
C GLY A 81 -5.83 21.70 2.99
N ALA A 82 -5.18 21.94 4.12
CA ALA A 82 -4.86 23.29 4.57
C ALA A 82 -3.70 23.85 3.74
N ASP A 83 -3.89 25.05 3.22
CA ASP A 83 -2.88 25.87 2.55
C ASP A 83 -2.55 27.08 3.43
N ASP A 84 -1.48 27.81 3.13
CA ASP A 84 -1.09 29.03 3.87
C ASP A 84 -2.23 30.06 3.90
N ALA A 85 -2.99 30.16 2.82
CA ALA A 85 -4.18 31.00 2.75
C ALA A 85 -5.31 30.54 3.71
N ALA A 86 -5.40 29.24 4.03
CA ALA A 86 -6.37 28.73 5.00
C ALA A 86 -6.07 29.23 6.42
N PHE A 87 -4.78 29.31 6.80
CA PHE A 87 -4.39 29.85 8.11
C PHE A 87 -4.69 31.34 8.23
N GLN A 88 -4.48 32.12 7.16
CA GLN A 88 -4.86 33.53 7.14
C GLN A 88 -6.38 33.73 7.28
N ARG A 89 -7.17 32.90 6.60
CA ARG A 89 -8.63 32.91 6.74
C ARG A 89 -9.08 32.58 8.17
N LEU A 90 -8.44 31.61 8.82
CA LEU A 90 -8.71 31.28 10.21
C LEU A 90 -8.47 32.47 11.16
N LEU A 91 -7.40 33.25 10.93
CA LEU A 91 -7.12 34.47 11.70
C LEU A 91 -8.23 35.52 11.53
N VAL A 92 -8.70 35.73 10.28
CA VAL A 92 -9.82 36.65 10.00
C VAL A 92 -11.10 36.18 10.70
N THR A 93 -11.42 34.89 10.60
CA THR A 93 -12.56 34.29 11.30
C THR A 93 -12.48 34.51 12.81
N GLY A 94 -11.29 34.30 13.41
CA GLY A 94 -11.06 34.56 14.84
C GLY A 94 -11.29 36.01 15.23
N ASN A 95 -10.85 36.96 14.41
CA ASN A 95 -11.10 38.39 14.64
C ASN A 95 -12.58 38.75 14.60
N LEU A 96 -13.34 38.20 13.63
CA LEU A 96 -14.78 38.43 13.50
C LEU A 96 -15.56 37.83 14.69
N ILE A 97 -15.18 36.64 15.14
CA ILE A 97 -15.75 36.00 16.33
C ILE A 97 -15.51 36.88 17.58
N ASN A 98 -14.29 37.41 17.73
CA ASN A 98 -13.94 38.30 18.85
C ASN A 98 -14.76 39.59 18.85
N GLN A 99 -15.14 40.09 17.66
CA GLN A 99 -16.00 41.27 17.49
C GLN A 99 -17.50 40.97 17.72
N ARG A 100 -17.86 39.71 17.98
CA ARG A 100 -19.25 39.23 18.20
C ARG A 100 -20.21 39.48 17.03
N ASP A 101 -19.70 39.65 15.82
CA ASP A 101 -20.52 39.81 14.62
C ASP A 101 -20.75 38.45 13.95
N ILE A 102 -21.77 37.73 14.41
CA ILE A 102 -22.07 36.36 13.97
C ILE A 102 -22.53 36.35 12.50
N SER A 103 -23.18 37.42 12.03
CA SER A 103 -23.69 37.51 10.66
C SER A 103 -22.55 37.58 9.65
N SER A 104 -21.52 38.39 9.93
CA SER A 104 -20.35 38.46 9.06
C SER A 104 -19.50 37.20 9.13
N VAL A 105 -19.42 36.54 10.29
CA VAL A 105 -18.76 35.22 10.41
C VAL A 105 -19.43 34.19 9.50
N ASN A 106 -20.76 34.09 9.54
CA ASN A 106 -21.49 33.12 8.72
C ASN A 106 -21.30 33.38 7.22
N LEU A 107 -21.36 34.65 6.80
CA LEU A 107 -21.11 35.03 5.41
C LEU A 107 -19.66 34.72 5.00
N TRP A 108 -18.70 35.02 5.88
CA TRP A 108 -17.28 34.78 5.64
C TRP A 108 -16.98 33.29 5.45
N GLN A 109 -17.55 32.43 6.30
CA GLN A 109 -17.42 30.97 6.22
C GLN A 109 -18.11 30.40 4.98
N ALA A 110 -19.27 30.94 4.58
CA ALA A 110 -19.96 30.51 3.37
C ALA A 110 -19.17 30.83 2.09
N MET A 111 -18.48 31.98 2.06
CA MET A 111 -17.62 32.37 0.93
C MET A 111 -16.28 31.61 0.93
N HIS A 112 -15.77 31.25 2.11
CA HIS A 112 -14.45 30.64 2.27
C HIS A 112 -14.52 29.37 3.11
N PRO A 113 -14.92 28.24 2.51
CA PRO A 113 -15.05 26.99 3.26
C PRO A 113 -13.71 26.55 3.83
N ASP A 114 -13.78 25.99 5.05
CA ASP A 114 -12.64 25.44 5.77
C ASP A 114 -12.12 24.16 5.10
N PRO A 115 -10.81 23.87 5.23
CA PRO A 115 -10.23 22.67 4.68
C PRO A 115 -10.72 21.40 5.41
N LEU A 116 -10.91 20.31 4.66
CA LEU A 116 -11.36 19.03 5.21
C LEU A 116 -10.27 18.28 5.99
N SER A 117 -9.00 18.55 5.67
CA SER A 117 -7.84 17.94 6.32
C SER A 117 -6.72 18.96 6.42
N ILE A 118 -5.79 18.75 7.35
CA ILE A 118 -4.54 19.51 7.41
C ILE A 118 -3.66 19.20 6.20
N ARG A 119 -3.70 17.96 5.68
CA ARG A 119 -2.85 17.49 4.58
C ARG A 119 -3.71 16.94 3.44
N ASN A 120 -3.43 17.36 2.21
CA ASN A 120 -4.03 16.77 1.02
C ASN A 120 -3.23 15.53 0.58
N ASN A 121 -3.27 14.46 1.37
CA ASN A 121 -2.61 13.20 1.01
C ASN A 121 -3.45 12.00 1.45
N ALA A 122 -4.12 11.37 0.49
CA ALA A 122 -4.96 10.19 0.72
C ALA A 122 -4.20 8.97 1.25
N LYS A 123 -2.87 8.91 1.03
CA LYS A 123 -2.01 7.80 1.49
C LYS A 123 -1.28 8.12 2.79
N HIS A 124 -1.55 9.28 3.39
CA HIS A 124 -0.86 9.66 4.62
C HIS A 124 -1.45 8.90 5.82
N ILE A 125 -0.58 8.18 6.53
CA ILE A 125 -0.92 7.47 7.76
C ILE A 125 -0.14 8.14 8.91
N PRO A 126 -0.77 8.43 10.07
CA PRO A 126 -0.09 8.98 11.23
C PRO A 126 1.03 8.06 11.74
N ALA A 127 2.13 8.64 12.22
CA ALA A 127 3.29 7.89 12.72
C ALA A 127 2.93 6.96 13.88
N ASP A 128 2.05 7.40 14.78
CA ASP A 128 1.59 6.61 15.93
C ASP A 128 0.83 5.35 15.49
N VAL A 129 0.05 5.46 14.41
CA VAL A 129 -0.67 4.32 13.83
C VAL A 129 0.34 3.33 13.24
N ILE A 130 1.35 3.83 12.49
CA ILE A 130 2.40 3.00 11.91
C ILE A 130 3.19 2.26 13.00
N ALA A 131 3.54 2.95 14.09
CA ALA A 131 4.28 2.39 15.21
C ALA A 131 3.52 1.25 15.92
N ASN A 132 2.19 1.31 15.96
CA ASN A 132 1.33 0.28 16.54
C ASN A 132 1.09 -0.92 15.60
N CYS A 133 1.41 -0.81 14.32
CA CYS A 133 1.27 -1.91 13.38
C CYS A 133 2.41 -2.95 13.51
N SER A 134 2.20 -4.16 13.00
CA SER A 134 3.21 -5.23 13.07
C SER A 134 4.47 -4.86 12.27
N MET A 135 5.64 -5.37 12.67
CA MET A 135 6.92 -5.07 11.99
C MET A 135 6.88 -5.37 10.49
N ALA A 136 6.23 -6.47 10.09
CA ALA A 136 6.06 -6.84 8.68
C ALA A 136 5.31 -5.74 7.89
N THR A 137 4.25 -5.17 8.46
CA THR A 137 3.50 -4.07 7.82
C THR A 137 4.29 -2.76 7.80
N GLN A 138 5.10 -2.47 8.83
CA GLN A 138 5.97 -1.30 8.85
C GLN A 138 7.05 -1.34 7.76
N MET A 139 7.73 -2.49 7.61
CA MET A 139 8.74 -2.68 6.56
C MET A 139 8.14 -2.54 5.16
N LYS A 140 6.92 -3.05 4.95
CA LYS A 140 6.20 -2.89 3.68
C LYS A 140 5.73 -1.47 3.39
N LEU A 141 5.44 -0.66 4.41
CA LEU A 141 5.12 0.74 4.17
C LEU A 141 6.37 1.51 3.70
N GLN A 142 7.55 1.15 4.20
CA GLN A 142 8.82 1.78 3.83
C GLN A 142 9.31 1.34 2.45
N VAL A 143 9.21 0.04 2.14
CA VAL A 143 9.54 -0.50 0.84
C VAL A 143 8.28 -0.41 0.00
N ALA A 144 8.16 0.57 -0.91
CA ALA A 144 7.06 0.67 -1.86
C ALA A 144 7.05 -0.50 -2.87
N SER A 145 7.03 -1.74 -2.39
CA SER A 145 7.08 -2.97 -3.18
C SER A 145 5.67 -3.33 -3.62
N SER A 146 5.16 -2.63 -4.62
CA SER A 146 4.22 -3.27 -5.52
C SER A 146 5.00 -4.38 -6.23
N THR A 147 4.87 -5.63 -5.78
CA THR A 147 5.37 -6.78 -6.55
C THR A 147 4.38 -7.01 -7.69
N THR A 148 4.42 -6.10 -8.66
CA THR A 148 3.67 -6.21 -9.91
C THR A 148 4.62 -6.78 -10.95
N VAL A 149 4.32 -7.98 -11.41
CA VAL A 149 5.04 -8.59 -12.54
C VAL A 149 4.31 -8.15 -13.81
N ASN A 150 5.07 -7.64 -14.79
CA ASN A 150 4.51 -7.30 -16.08
C ASN A 150 4.15 -8.60 -16.83
N ALA A 151 2.96 -8.68 -17.40
CA ALA A 151 2.57 -9.83 -18.19
C ALA A 151 3.34 -9.80 -19.52
N ASP A 152 4.18 -10.80 -19.74
CA ASP A 152 4.77 -11.04 -21.07
C ASP A 152 3.99 -12.16 -21.76
N GLU A 153 3.05 -11.76 -22.60
CA GLU A 153 2.16 -12.67 -23.34
C GLU A 153 2.92 -13.47 -24.42
N THR A 154 4.13 -13.04 -24.79
CA THR A 154 4.90 -13.68 -25.86
C THR A 154 5.57 -14.99 -25.44
N LEU A 155 5.78 -15.20 -24.14
CA LEU A 155 6.37 -16.44 -23.60
C LEU A 155 5.44 -17.66 -23.68
N LEU A 156 4.14 -17.46 -23.93
CA LEU A 156 3.18 -18.56 -24.08
C LEU A 156 3.47 -19.42 -25.31
N THR A 157 4.00 -18.84 -26.40
CA THR A 157 4.29 -19.60 -27.63
C THR A 157 5.40 -20.62 -27.42
N ASP A 158 6.41 -20.27 -26.62
CA ASP A 158 7.55 -21.15 -26.32
C ASP A 158 7.14 -22.33 -25.44
N ILE A 159 6.22 -22.10 -24.50
CA ILE A 159 5.66 -23.15 -23.64
C ILE A 159 4.81 -24.14 -24.46
N ILE A 160 4.00 -23.64 -25.40
CA ILE A 160 3.18 -24.48 -26.27
C ILE A 160 4.08 -25.38 -27.12
N ALA A 161 5.08 -24.80 -27.80
CA ALA A 161 6.03 -25.55 -28.62
C ALA A 161 6.84 -26.59 -27.80
N GLY A 162 7.26 -26.25 -26.58
CA GLY A 162 7.94 -27.19 -25.69
C GLY A 162 7.04 -28.34 -25.22
N SER A 163 5.74 -28.08 -25.00
CA SER A 163 4.78 -29.11 -24.59
C SER A 163 4.54 -30.15 -25.67
N GLU A 164 4.47 -29.75 -26.95
CA GLU A 164 4.33 -30.67 -28.08
C GLU A 164 5.52 -31.65 -28.17
N GLN A 165 6.72 -31.18 -27.86
CA GLN A 165 7.92 -32.02 -27.82
C GLN A 165 7.89 -33.04 -26.67
N PHE A 166 7.33 -32.68 -25.52
CA PHE A 166 7.14 -33.59 -24.40
C PHE A 166 6.09 -34.67 -24.69
N PHE A 167 5.00 -34.33 -25.38
CA PHE A 167 3.96 -35.30 -25.77
C PHE A 167 4.37 -36.20 -26.93
N ALA A 168 5.23 -35.71 -27.84
CA ALA A 168 5.76 -36.53 -28.94
C ALA A 168 6.86 -37.52 -28.50
N ALA A 169 7.47 -37.29 -27.33
CA ALA A 169 8.54 -38.13 -26.77
C ALA A 169 8.04 -39.18 -25.76
N ALA A 170 6.73 -39.26 -25.50
CA ALA A 170 6.07 -40.26 -24.65
C ALA A 170 5.37 -41.33 -25.51
#